data_AF-A0A7Z8QXJ0-F1
#
_entry.id   AF-A0A7Z8QXJ0-F1
#
_cell.length_a   1.000
_cell.length_b   1.000
_cell.length_c   1.000
_cell.angle_alpha   90.00
_cell.angle_beta   90.00
_cell.angle_gamma   90.00
#
_symmetry.space_group_name_H-M   'P 1'
#
loop_
_entity.id
_entity.type
_entity.pdbx_description
1 polymer ?
#
loop_
_entity_poly.entity_id
_entity_poly.type
_entity_poly.pdbx_seq_one_letter_code
_entity_poly.pdbx_strand_id
1 'polypeptide(L)' 'MRASNTTPSLVVRFEGETEEILMRIQDQFRQLILEIKPEIALPF' A
#
# COMPACT_ATOMS: atom_id res chain seq x y z
N MET A 1 -3.11 -4.38 -6.48
CA MET A 1 -4.11 -3.60 -5.69
C MET A 1 -5.50 -3.95 -6.18
N ARG A 2 -6.52 -3.98 -5.32
CA ARG A 2 -7.91 -4.15 -5.75
C ARG A 2 -8.84 -3.31 -4.89
N ALA A 3 -9.90 -2.79 -5.49
CA ALA A 3 -11.04 -2.28 -4.73
C ALA A 3 -11.77 -3.48 -4.08
N SER A 4 -12.19 -3.32 -2.84
CA SER A 4 -13.06 -4.30 -2.18
C SER A 4 -14.45 -4.27 -2.84
N ASN A 5 -15.02 -5.45 -3.07
CA ASN A 5 -16.34 -5.59 -3.68
C ASN A 5 -17.48 -5.41 -2.66
N THR A 6 -17.16 -5.43 -1.35
CA THR A 6 -18.15 -5.43 -0.27
C THR A 6 -17.97 -4.28 0.72
N THR A 7 -16.85 -3.56 0.66
CA THR A 7 -16.58 -2.38 1.49
C THR A 7 -15.92 -1.29 0.66
N PRO A 8 -16.10 0.00 0.99
CA PRO A 8 -15.43 1.11 0.31
C PRO A 8 -13.97 1.19 0.77
N SER A 9 -13.18 0.16 0.48
CA SER A 9 -11.80 0.02 0.92
C SER A 9 -10.92 -0.49 -0.20
N LEU A 10 -9.68 0.00 -0.28
CA LEU A 10 -8.66 -0.50 -1.18
C LEU A 10 -7.83 -1.55 -0.44
N VAL A 11 -7.67 -2.73 -1.04
CA VAL A 11 -6.87 -3.82 -0.47
C VAL A 11 -5.60 -3.99 -1.29
N VAL A 12 -4.47 -4.03 -0.60
CA VAL A 12 -3.13 -4.23 -1.20
C VAL A 12 -2.45 -5.37 -0.45
N ARG A 13 -1.71 -6.21 -1.19
CA ARG A 13 -0.86 -7.26 -0.64
C ARG A 13 0.53 -7.08 -1.24
N PHE A 14 1.54 -7.12 -0.39
CA PHE A 14 2.94 -7.07 -0.78
C PHE A 14 3.58 -8.41 -0.50
N GLU A 15 4.47 -8.84 -1.39
CA GLU A 15 5.26 -10.05 -1.26
C GLU A 15 6.71 -9.70 -1.61
N GLY A 16 7.64 -10.20 -0.82
CA GLY A 16 9.07 -9.99 -1.00
C GLY A 16 9.83 -11.19 -0.45
N GLU A 17 10.94 -11.53 -1.09
CA GLU A 17 11.76 -12.68 -0.69
C GLU A 17 12.48 -12.47 0.65
N THR A 18 12.73 -11.21 0.99
CA THR A 18 13.31 -10.78 2.27
C THR A 18 12.51 -9.62 2.84
N GLU A 19 12.62 -9.42 4.16
CA GLU A 19 11.97 -8.30 4.85
C GLU A 19 12.44 -6.94 4.30
N GLU A 20 13.72 -6.81 3.92
CA GLU A 20 14.26 -5.58 3.33
C GLU A 20 13.57 -5.24 2.01
N ILE A 21 13.39 -6.23 1.13
CA ILE A 21 12.69 -6.06 -0.15
C ILE A 21 11.22 -5.71 0.11
N LEU A 22 10.59 -6.39 1.06
CA LEU A 22 9.19 -6.14 1.41
C LEU A 22 8.99 -4.69 1.90
N MET A 23 9.84 -4.21 2.82
CA MET A 23 9.80 -2.84 3.32
C MET A 23 10.02 -1.82 2.20
N ARG A 24 10.97 -2.07 1.30
CA ARG A 24 11.24 -1.18 0.17
C ARG A 24 10.07 -1.10 -0.81
N ILE A 25 9.33 -2.18 -1.02
CA ILE A 25 8.12 -2.17 -1.84
C ILE A 25 7.00 -1.40 -1.14
N GLN A 26 6.80 -1.63 0.16
CA GLN A 26 5.80 -0.90 0.95
C GLN A 26 6.04 0.61 0.93
N ASP A 27 7.29 1.06 1.13
CA ASP A 27 7.63 2.48 1.15
C ASP A 27 7.40 3.16 -0.20
N GLN A 28 7.79 2.52 -1.31
CA GLN A 28 7.50 3.05 -2.65
C GLN A 28 6.00 3.23 -2.90
N PHE A 29 5.18 2.25 -2.50
CA PHE A 29 3.73 2.37 -2.62
C PHE A 29 3.15 3.44 -1.69
N ARG A 30 3.71 3.62 -0.50
CA ARG A 30 3.34 4.69 0.42
C ARG A 30 3.56 6.06 -0.23
N GLN A 31 4.73 6.30 -0.85
CA GLN A 31 5.00 7.56 -1.56
C GLN A 31 4.01 7.81 -2.70
N LEU A 32 3.75 6.80 -3.55
CA LEU A 32 2.82 6.92 -4.67
C LEU A 32 1.38 7.22 -4.22
N ILE A 33 0.92 6.59 -3.13
CA ILE A 33 -0.43 6.84 -2.63
C ILE A 33 -0.54 8.23 -1.98
N LEU A 34 0.50 8.66 -1.25
CA LEU A 34 0.54 9.99 -0.64
C LEU A 34 0.63 11.11 -1.68
N GLU A 35 1.24 10.87 -2.84
CA GLU A 35 1.24 11.83 -3.95
C GLU A 35 -0.19 12.10 -4.46
N ILE A 36 -1.03 11.06 -4.51
CA ILE A 36 -2.42 11.17 -4.97
C ILE A 36 -3.32 11.71 -3.86
N LYS A 37 -3.14 11.25 -2.63
CA LYS A 37 -3.96 11.63 -1.47
C LYS A 37 -3.08 11.75 -0.21
N PRO A 38 -2.49 12.94 0.04
CA PRO A 38 -1.49 13.11 1.10
C PRO A 38 -2.05 12.98 2.52
N GLU A 39 -3.35 13.17 2.70
CA GLU A 39 -4.02 13.10 4.01
C GLU A 39 -4.52 11.69 4.38
N ILE A 40 -4.25 10.68 3.55
CA ILE A 40 -4.71 9.31 3.82
C ILE A 40 -3.80 8.62 4.84
N ALA A 41 -4.40 8.07 5.91
CA ALA A 41 -3.68 7.22 6.83
C ALA A 41 -3.51 5.81 6.23
N LEU A 42 -2.26 5.40 6.01
CA LEU A 42 -1.91 4.07 5.50
C LEU A 42 -1.56 3.13 6.67
N PRO A 43 -2.25 1.99 6.83
CA PRO A 43 -2.07 1.09 7.96
C PRO A 43 -0.89 0.11 7.80
N PHE A 44 0.17 0.52 7.09
CA PHE A 44 1.40 -0.24 6.86
C PHE A 44 2.62 0.68 6.84
#